data_AF-A0A3M7RPA2-F1
#
_entry.id   AF-A0A3M7RPA2-F1
#
_cell.length_a   1.000
_cell.length_b   1.000
_cell.length_c   1.000
_cell.angle_alpha   90.00
_cell.angle_beta   90.00
_cell.angle_gamma   90.00
#
_symmetry.space_group_name_H-M   'P 1'
#
loop_
_entity.id
_entity.type
_entity.pdbx_description
1 polymer ?
#
loop_
_entity_poly.entity_id
_entity_poly.type
_entity_poly.pdbx_seq_one_letter_code
_entity_poly.pdbx_strand_id
1 'polypeptide(L)'
;MNILSIIIFYVINEFLDEKLVKKNCQWIYVSHDPLSEDDIENFIDRIINHKSPEISIKFEPFILHVCCRNLDAAKLMLEKAVASGYRNSGLSLGSSKIILAVRSTQNLEIPIVVGGNLLVDKKYLRCICGLVGEKFSENFERIDRFLTNIESCLDLNTQERPKSKKELKALERLNKKLMYDKLKSNGVLTRLDEKESGHESDNSFEEIENLF
;
A
#
# COMPACT_ATOMS: atom_id res chain seq x y z
N MET A 1 0.22 -1.14 -13.66
CA MET A 1 -0.41 -0.71 -12.40
C MET A 1 -1.84 -0.38 -12.73
N ASN A 2 -2.79 -1.26 -12.41
CA ASN A 2 -4.20 -0.93 -12.58
C ASN A 2 -4.64 -0.28 -11.27
N ILE A 3 -4.59 1.05 -11.25
CA ILE A 3 -5.16 1.86 -10.17
C ILE A 3 -6.66 1.91 -10.47
N LEU A 4 -7.46 1.25 -9.64
CA LEU A 4 -8.92 1.29 -9.73
C LEU A 4 -9.42 1.76 -8.37
N SER A 5 -9.35 3.06 -8.13
CA SER A 5 -10.39 3.71 -7.34
C SER A 5 -11.58 3.76 -8.29
N ILE A 6 -12.63 2.96 -8.11
CA ILE A 6 -13.86 3.09 -8.91
C ILE A 6 -14.93 3.66 -7.99
N ILE A 7 -15.58 4.75 -8.39
CA ILE A 7 -16.90 5.09 -7.83
C ILE A 7 -17.91 4.27 -8.61
N ILE A 8 -18.30 3.13 -8.04
CA ILE A 8 -19.37 2.33 -8.62
C ILE A 8 -20.67 2.95 -8.14
N PHE A 9 -21.42 3.72 -8.95
CA PHE A 9 -22.87 3.85 -8.76
C PHE A 9 -23.52 2.69 -9.50
N TYR A 10 -23.98 1.65 -8.79
CA TYR A 10 -24.62 0.51 -9.45
C TYR A 10 -26.13 0.65 -9.43
N VAL A 11 -26.78 0.05 -10.41
CA VAL A 11 -28.20 -0.26 -10.42
C VAL A 11 -28.29 -1.79 -10.42
N ILE A 12 -28.82 -2.39 -9.35
CA ILE A 12 -29.20 -3.81 -9.41
C ILE A 12 -30.48 -3.87 -10.25
N ASN A 13 -30.62 -4.89 -11.07
CA ASN A 13 -31.92 -5.35 -11.57
C ASN A 13 -32.09 -6.74 -10.96
N GLU A 14 -32.99 -6.91 -10.00
CA GLU A 14 -33.33 -8.17 -9.39
C GLU A 14 -34.83 -8.41 -9.51
N PHE A 15 -35.23 -9.05 -10.61
CA PHE A 15 -36.20 -10.16 -10.51
C PHE A 15 -36.05 -11.10 -11.71
N LEU A 16 -35.34 -12.21 -11.50
CA LEU A 16 -35.72 -13.61 -11.79
C LEU A 16 -34.49 -14.52 -11.99
N ASP A 17 -34.41 -15.49 -11.09
CA ASP A 17 -33.70 -16.79 -11.01
C ASP A 17 -32.50 -17.18 -11.90
N GLU A 18 -31.55 -17.84 -11.19
CA GLU A 18 -30.52 -18.80 -11.60
C GLU A 18 -29.69 -18.59 -12.90
N LYS A 19 -28.51 -17.98 -12.71
CA LYS A 19 -27.15 -18.46 -13.13
C LYS A 19 -26.22 -17.30 -13.46
N LEU A 20 -25.33 -16.99 -12.50
CA LEU A 20 -23.94 -16.52 -12.68
C LEU A 20 -23.56 -15.93 -14.06
N VAL A 21 -24.07 -14.75 -14.42
CA VAL A 21 -23.44 -13.89 -15.44
C VAL A 21 -23.70 -12.42 -15.10
N LYS A 22 -22.64 -11.60 -15.09
CA LYS A 22 -22.68 -10.12 -15.07
C LYS A 22 -23.42 -9.57 -16.31
N LYS A 23 -24.74 -9.72 -16.39
CA LYS A 23 -25.49 -9.37 -17.62
C LYS A 23 -26.52 -8.23 -17.50
N ASN A 24 -26.87 -7.77 -16.30
CA ASN A 24 -27.95 -6.78 -16.15
C ASN A 24 -27.60 -5.53 -15.31
N CYS A 25 -26.32 -5.19 -15.17
CA CYS A 25 -25.90 -3.94 -14.51
C CYS A 25 -25.47 -2.92 -15.56
N GLN A 26 -26.29 -1.89 -15.77
CA GLN A 26 -25.97 -0.76 -16.63
C GLN A 26 -25.53 0.44 -15.79
N TRP A 27 -24.39 1.02 -16.15
CA TRP A 27 -23.87 2.23 -15.54
C TRP A 27 -24.64 3.45 -16.02
N ILE A 28 -25.44 4.06 -15.14
CA ILE A 28 -26.15 5.31 -15.44
C ILE A 28 -25.20 6.51 -15.34
N TYR A 29 -24.31 6.51 -14.35
CA TYR A 29 -23.31 7.54 -14.12
C TYR A 29 -22.12 6.93 -13.37
N VAL A 30 -20.90 7.32 -13.75
CA VAL A 30 -19.66 6.90 -13.10
C VAL A 30 -18.75 8.12 -13.04
N SER A 31 -18.12 8.33 -11.89
CA SER A 31 -17.11 9.37 -11.68
C SER A 31 -15.89 8.74 -11.00
N HIS A 32 -14.79 9.47 -10.89
CA HIS A 32 -13.70 9.19 -9.96
C HIS A 32 -13.50 10.31 -8.92
N ASP A 33 -14.35 11.34 -9.00
CA ASP A 33 -14.33 12.55 -8.19
C ASP A 33 -15.72 12.82 -7.57
N PRO A 34 -15.79 13.59 -6.46
CA PRO A 34 -17.07 14.08 -5.92
C PRO A 34 -17.86 14.84 -7.00
N LEU A 35 -19.19 14.76 -6.94
CA LEU A 35 -20.02 15.61 -7.80
C LEU A 35 -19.83 17.08 -7.41
N SER A 36 -19.65 17.92 -8.43
CA SER A 36 -19.69 19.38 -8.25
C SER A 36 -21.10 19.84 -7.89
N GLU A 37 -21.24 20.98 -7.22
CA GLU A 37 -22.56 21.54 -6.88
C GLU A 37 -23.42 21.77 -8.14
N ASP A 38 -22.80 22.20 -9.24
CA ASP A 38 -23.46 22.45 -10.52
C ASP A 38 -23.98 21.17 -11.19
N ASP A 39 -23.34 20.03 -10.95
CA ASP A 39 -23.69 18.75 -11.56
C ASP A 39 -24.76 17.96 -10.78
N ILE A 40 -25.04 18.34 -9.53
CA ILE A 40 -26.00 17.62 -8.67
C ILE A 40 -27.40 17.60 -9.29
N GLU A 41 -27.88 18.73 -9.79
CA GLU A 41 -29.22 18.81 -10.38
C GLU A 41 -29.31 17.97 -11.66
N ASN A 42 -28.29 18.03 -12.52
CA ASN A 42 -28.20 17.21 -13.73
C ASN A 42 -28.20 15.70 -13.40
N PHE A 43 -27.48 15.31 -12.34
CA PHE A 43 -27.45 13.94 -11.85
C PHE A 43 -28.83 13.49 -11.32
N ILE A 44 -29.49 14.32 -10.52
CA ILE A 44 -30.82 14.04 -9.97
C ILE A 44 -31.84 13.88 -11.09
N ASP A 45 -31.85 14.80 -12.06
CA ASP A 45 -32.78 14.73 -13.19
C ASP A 45 -32.49 13.51 -14.08
N ARG A 46 -31.23 13.09 -14.22
CA ARG A 46 -30.87 11.84 -14.91
C ARG A 46 -31.45 10.61 -14.20
N ILE A 47 -31.40 10.56 -12.86
CA ILE A 47 -31.96 9.45 -12.07
C ILE A 47 -33.48 9.40 -12.21
N ILE A 48 -34.15 10.54 -11.99
CA ILE A 48 -35.63 10.62 -11.95
C ILE A 48 -36.24 10.28 -13.31
N ASN A 49 -35.61 10.73 -14.40
CA ASN A 49 -36.10 10.47 -15.75
C ASN A 49 -35.66 9.09 -16.30
N HIS A 50 -34.87 8.33 -15.56
CA HIS A 50 -34.43 7.02 -16.00
C HIS A 50 -35.56 6.00 -15.90
N LYS A 51 -35.72 5.16 -16.93
CA LYS A 51 -36.82 4.17 -17.02
C LYS A 51 -36.44 2.79 -16.46
N SER A 52 -35.40 2.71 -15.64
CA SER A 52 -34.99 1.42 -15.09
C SER A 52 -35.92 1.00 -13.96
N PRO A 53 -36.30 -0.29 -13.89
CA PRO A 53 -37.17 -0.78 -12.82
C PRO A 53 -36.46 -0.75 -11.46
N GLU A 54 -35.14 -0.73 -11.44
CA GLU A 54 -34.38 -0.56 -10.23
C GLU A 54 -33.26 0.43 -10.49
N ILE A 55 -32.85 1.17 -9.46
CA ILE A 55 -31.71 2.09 -9.48
C ILE A 55 -31.14 2.13 -8.08
N SER A 56 -29.82 2.00 -7.94
CA SER A 56 -29.14 2.26 -6.69
C SER A 56 -28.05 3.32 -6.87
N ILE A 57 -27.60 3.86 -5.75
CA ILE A 57 -26.40 4.69 -5.64
C ILE A 57 -25.38 3.89 -4.86
N LYS A 58 -24.12 3.92 -5.32
CA LYS A 58 -23.03 3.33 -4.56
C LYS A 58 -21.76 4.15 -4.59
N PHE A 59 -20.99 3.95 -3.54
CA PHE A 59 -19.64 4.43 -3.38
C PHE A 59 -18.76 3.24 -3.05
N GLU A 60 -17.69 3.07 -3.84
CA GLU A 60 -16.62 2.14 -3.50
C GLU A 60 -15.32 2.92 -3.25
N PRO A 61 -14.62 2.64 -2.15
CA PRO A 61 -13.36 3.29 -1.84
C PRO A 61 -12.23 2.71 -2.69
N PHE A 62 -11.06 3.33 -2.56
CA PHE A 62 -9.81 2.85 -3.12
C PHE A 62 -9.52 1.37 -2.78
N ILE A 63 -9.06 0.64 -3.79
CA ILE A 63 -8.52 -0.72 -3.69
C ILE A 63 -7.22 -0.83 -4.47
N LEU A 64 -6.24 -1.54 -3.90
CA LEU A 64 -4.95 -1.78 -4.54
C LEU A 64 -4.48 -3.21 -4.30
N HIS A 65 -4.02 -3.87 -5.37
CA HIS A 65 -3.31 -5.15 -5.27
C HIS A 65 -1.85 -4.94 -5.68
N VAL A 66 -0.93 -5.30 -4.79
CA VAL A 66 0.51 -5.15 -4.99
C VAL A 66 1.17 -6.54 -4.95
N CYS A 67 1.96 -6.87 -5.97
CA CYS A 67 2.82 -8.04 -5.92
C CYS A 67 4.12 -7.67 -5.19
N CYS A 68 4.35 -8.28 -4.04
CA CYS A 68 5.53 -8.05 -3.21
C CYS A 68 6.67 -9.00 -3.62
N ARG A 69 7.91 -8.51 -3.51
CA ARG A 69 9.12 -9.27 -3.87
C ARG A 69 9.42 -10.40 -2.89
N ASN A 70 9.21 -10.15 -1.61
CA ASN A 70 9.47 -11.08 -0.52
C ASN A 70 8.46 -10.83 0.63
N LEU A 71 8.45 -11.75 1.60
CA LEU A 71 7.48 -11.71 2.69
C LEU A 71 7.68 -10.51 3.62
N ASP A 72 8.93 -10.08 3.85
CA ASP A 72 9.24 -8.98 4.75
C ASP A 72 8.72 -7.64 4.20
N ALA A 73 8.95 -7.37 2.91
CA ALA A 73 8.37 -6.20 2.24
C ALA A 73 6.84 -6.24 2.24
N ALA A 74 6.25 -7.44 2.10
CA ALA A 74 4.80 -7.62 2.14
C ALA A 74 4.21 -7.32 3.53
N LYS A 75 4.86 -7.81 4.59
CA LYS A 75 4.49 -7.53 5.99
C LYS A 75 4.62 -6.04 6.31
N LEU A 76 5.72 -5.42 5.93
CA LEU A 76 5.94 -3.99 6.14
C LEU A 76 4.86 -3.15 5.44
N MET A 77 4.56 -3.43 4.16
CA MET A 77 3.50 -2.74 3.42
C MET A 77 2.11 -2.97 4.03
N LEU A 78 1.82 -4.19 4.51
CA LEU A 78 0.58 -4.49 5.22
C LEU A 78 0.46 -3.68 6.51
N GLU A 79 1.53 -3.59 7.30
CA GLU A 79 1.56 -2.78 8.53
C GLU A 79 1.24 -1.32 8.23
N LYS A 80 1.85 -0.74 7.18
CA LYS A 80 1.57 0.64 6.76
C LYS A 80 0.15 0.82 6.27
N ALA A 81 -0.39 -0.15 5.51
CA ALA A 81 -1.78 -0.12 5.07
C ALA A 81 -2.75 -0.10 6.27
N VAL A 82 -2.53 -0.98 7.26
CA VAL A 82 -3.35 -1.05 8.47
C VAL A 82 -3.24 0.24 9.29
N ALA A 83 -2.02 0.76 9.47
CA ALA A 83 -1.78 2.03 10.16
C ALA A 83 -2.45 3.22 9.46
N SER A 84 -2.62 3.17 8.13
CA SER A 84 -3.31 4.21 7.37
C SER A 84 -4.85 4.08 7.38
N GLY A 85 -5.40 3.01 7.95
CA GLY A 85 -6.85 2.80 8.07
C GLY A 85 -7.42 1.66 7.22
N TYR A 86 -6.58 0.93 6.47
CA TYR A 86 -6.99 -0.19 5.64
C TYR A 86 -6.98 -1.52 6.40
N ARG A 87 -7.81 -1.65 7.44
CA ARG A 87 -7.84 -2.82 8.33
C ARG A 87 -8.28 -4.13 7.66
N ASN A 88 -8.98 -4.05 6.53
CA ASN A 88 -9.42 -5.20 5.73
C ASN A 88 -8.36 -5.66 4.71
N SER A 89 -7.14 -5.12 4.83
CA SER A 89 -6.01 -5.53 3.99
C SER A 89 -5.50 -6.91 4.40
N GLY A 90 -4.95 -7.65 3.43
CA GLY A 90 -4.45 -8.99 3.68
C GLY A 90 -3.45 -9.46 2.65
N LEU A 91 -2.71 -10.51 3.00
CA LEU A 91 -1.74 -11.16 2.13
C LEU A 91 -2.35 -12.45 1.56
N SER A 92 -2.16 -12.66 0.26
CA SER A 92 -2.41 -13.92 -0.42
C SER A 92 -1.08 -14.51 -0.88
N LEU A 93 -0.80 -15.74 -0.44
CA LEU A 93 0.41 -16.49 -0.78
C LEU A 93 0.08 -17.47 -1.90
N GLY A 94 0.48 -17.12 -3.12
CA GLY A 94 0.50 -18.06 -4.25
C GLY A 94 1.82 -18.82 -4.32
N SER A 95 1.90 -19.83 -5.20
CA SER A 95 3.08 -20.69 -5.34
C SER A 95 4.39 -19.95 -5.64
N SER A 96 4.31 -18.77 -6.27
CA SER A 96 5.47 -17.94 -6.63
C SER A 96 5.30 -16.45 -6.38
N LYS A 97 4.13 -16.02 -5.88
CA LYS A 97 3.77 -14.61 -5.74
C LYS A 97 3.16 -14.35 -4.38
N ILE A 98 3.58 -13.25 -3.77
CA ILE A 98 2.99 -12.72 -2.55
C ILE A 98 2.19 -11.49 -2.95
N ILE A 99 0.87 -11.54 -2.83
CA ILE A 99 -0.02 -10.44 -3.20
C ILE A 99 -0.55 -9.77 -1.93
N LEU A 100 -0.27 -8.49 -1.76
CA LEU A 100 -0.94 -7.65 -0.79
C LEU A 100 -2.20 -7.04 -1.43
N ALA A 101 -3.36 -7.26 -0.81
CA ALA A 101 -4.59 -6.56 -1.13
C ALA A 101 -4.82 -5.47 -0.08
N VAL A 102 -4.77 -4.20 -0.48
CA VAL A 102 -5.10 -3.03 0.35
C VAL A 102 -6.55 -2.66 0.10
N ARG A 103 -7.38 -2.72 1.16
CA ARG A 103 -8.83 -2.53 1.07
C ARG A 103 -9.37 -1.74 2.25
N SER A 104 -10.30 -0.84 1.96
CA SER A 104 -11.03 -0.07 2.97
C SER A 104 -12.29 -0.81 3.44
N THR A 105 -12.84 -0.38 4.57
CA THR A 105 -14.13 -0.82 5.11
C THR A 105 -15.29 0.08 4.66
N GLN A 106 -14.99 1.24 4.08
CA GLN A 106 -16.02 2.15 3.60
C GLN A 106 -16.76 1.53 2.42
N ASN A 107 -18.07 1.72 2.40
CA ASN A 107 -18.94 1.42 1.29
C ASN A 107 -20.21 2.23 1.55
N LEU A 108 -20.89 2.66 0.49
CA LEU A 108 -22.25 3.16 0.58
C LEU A 108 -23.04 2.52 -0.54
N GLU A 109 -24.23 2.04 -0.24
CA GLU A 109 -25.06 1.32 -1.19
C GLU A 109 -26.52 1.59 -0.82
N ILE A 110 -27.23 2.30 -1.68
CA ILE A 110 -28.58 2.82 -1.39
C ILE A 110 -29.50 2.59 -2.59
N PRO A 111 -30.57 1.78 -2.47
CA PRO A 111 -31.60 1.70 -3.51
C PRO A 111 -32.43 2.98 -3.56
N ILE A 112 -32.69 3.47 -4.77
CA ILE A 112 -33.39 4.72 -5.09
C ILE A 112 -34.69 4.44 -5.83
N VAL A 113 -34.66 3.50 -6.77
CA VAL A 113 -35.84 3.00 -7.49
C VAL A 113 -35.94 1.51 -7.27
N VAL A 114 -37.13 1.01 -6.95
CA VAL A 114 -37.43 -0.42 -6.82
C VAL A 114 -38.79 -0.70 -7.47
N GLY A 115 -38.84 -1.68 -8.38
CA GLY A 115 -40.05 -2.02 -9.14
C GLY A 115 -40.59 -0.86 -10.00
N GLY A 116 -39.72 0.02 -10.48
CA GLY A 116 -40.03 1.20 -11.30
C GLY A 116 -40.51 2.41 -10.50
N ASN A 117 -40.61 2.28 -9.17
CA ASN A 117 -41.09 3.35 -8.30
C ASN A 117 -39.90 4.06 -7.64
N LEU A 118 -39.84 5.37 -7.79
CA LEU A 118 -38.90 6.22 -7.07
C LEU A 118 -39.29 6.29 -5.60
N LEU A 119 -38.41 5.81 -4.71
CA LEU A 119 -38.68 5.70 -3.27
C LEU A 119 -38.33 6.97 -2.48
N VAL A 120 -37.66 7.92 -3.10
CA VAL A 120 -37.01 9.06 -2.43
C VAL A 120 -37.35 10.38 -3.12
N ASP A 121 -37.30 11.48 -2.37
CA ASP A 121 -37.51 12.81 -2.92
C ASP A 121 -36.19 13.47 -3.40
N LYS A 122 -36.29 14.60 -4.10
CA LYS A 122 -35.12 15.37 -4.57
C LYS A 122 -34.23 15.82 -3.41
N LYS A 123 -34.82 16.13 -2.23
CA LYS A 123 -34.07 16.61 -1.06
C LYS A 123 -33.17 15.51 -0.50
N TYR A 124 -33.67 14.28 -0.43
CA TYR A 124 -32.93 13.10 -0.02
C TYR A 124 -31.78 12.79 -0.98
N LEU A 125 -32.01 12.90 -2.30
CA LEU A 125 -30.95 12.72 -3.29
C LEU A 125 -29.81 13.73 -3.11
N ARG A 126 -30.11 15.02 -2.86
CA ARG A 126 -29.07 16.02 -2.53
C ARG A 126 -28.29 15.66 -1.27
N CYS A 127 -28.98 15.17 -0.25
CA CYS A 127 -28.34 14.71 0.99
C CYS A 127 -27.39 13.53 0.73
N ILE A 128 -27.81 12.55 -0.09
CA ILE A 128 -26.93 11.45 -0.50
C ILE A 128 -25.71 11.96 -1.24
N CYS A 129 -25.85 12.91 -2.18
CA CYS A 129 -24.71 13.49 -2.89
C CYS A 129 -23.70 14.10 -1.91
N GLY A 130 -24.17 14.81 -0.88
CA GLY A 130 -23.31 15.32 0.20
C GLY A 130 -22.59 14.21 0.97
N LEU A 131 -23.32 13.18 1.41
CA LEU A 131 -22.73 12.02 2.11
C LEU A 131 -21.69 11.28 1.26
N VAL A 132 -21.96 11.13 -0.04
CA VAL A 132 -21.02 10.55 -1.00
C VAL A 132 -19.78 11.43 -1.13
N GLY A 133 -19.94 12.76 -1.16
CA GLY A 133 -18.83 13.72 -1.13
C GLY A 133 -17.94 13.57 0.10
N GLU A 134 -18.54 13.46 1.30
CA GLU A 134 -17.78 13.20 2.53
C GLU A 134 -16.99 11.88 2.46
N LYS A 135 -17.58 10.83 1.87
CA LYS A 135 -16.89 9.56 1.66
C LYS A 135 -15.71 9.68 0.70
N PHE A 136 -15.80 10.54 -0.32
CA PHE A 136 -14.65 10.86 -1.17
C PHE A 136 -13.52 11.50 -0.38
N SER A 137 -13.82 12.56 0.37
CA SER A 137 -12.81 13.28 1.16
C SER A 137 -12.10 12.32 2.11
N GLU A 138 -12.85 11.50 2.86
CA GLU A 138 -12.26 10.52 3.79
C GLU A 138 -11.43 9.45 3.05
N ASN A 139 -11.84 9.05 1.85
CA ASN A 139 -11.08 8.10 1.03
C ASN A 139 -9.77 8.71 0.52
N PHE A 140 -9.77 9.96 0.04
CA PHE A 140 -8.56 10.66 -0.38
C PHE A 140 -7.58 10.86 0.78
N GLU A 141 -8.06 11.30 1.94
CA GLU A 141 -7.23 11.41 3.15
C GLU A 141 -6.54 10.10 3.53
N ARG A 142 -7.24 8.96 3.38
CA ARG A 142 -6.66 7.63 3.63
C ARG A 142 -5.63 7.23 2.58
N ILE A 143 -5.85 7.59 1.32
CA ILE A 143 -4.85 7.39 0.25
C ILE A 143 -3.59 8.19 0.58
N ASP A 144 -3.73 9.47 0.89
CA ASP A 144 -2.59 10.36 1.20
C ASP A 144 -1.82 9.86 2.42
N ARG A 145 -2.52 9.52 3.50
CA ARG A 145 -1.89 8.93 4.70
C ARG A 145 -1.14 7.64 4.39
N PHE A 146 -1.65 6.82 3.47
CA PHE A 146 -0.96 5.59 3.05
C PHE A 146 0.28 5.87 2.22
N LEU A 147 0.20 6.83 1.30
CA LEU A 147 1.35 7.26 0.53
C LEU A 147 2.46 7.80 1.44
N THR A 148 2.15 8.73 2.35
CA THR A 148 3.11 9.27 3.32
C THR A 148 3.75 8.18 4.19
N ASN A 149 2.95 7.22 4.67
CA ASN A 149 3.46 6.11 5.47
C ASN A 149 4.41 5.20 4.67
N ILE A 150 4.15 4.98 3.37
CA ILE A 150 5.06 4.23 2.49
C ILE A 150 6.34 5.01 2.23
N GLU A 151 6.24 6.29 1.89
CA GLU A 151 7.38 7.17 1.58
C GLU A 151 8.36 7.24 2.76
N SER A 152 7.84 7.40 3.98
CA SER A 152 8.67 7.39 5.20
C SER A 152 9.51 6.11 5.35
N CYS A 153 9.03 4.97 4.84
CA CYS A 153 9.76 3.70 4.87
C CYS A 153 10.77 3.57 3.73
N LEU A 154 10.53 4.24 2.60
CA LEU A 154 11.47 4.27 1.49
C LEU A 154 12.68 5.13 1.83
N ASP A 155 12.47 6.27 2.50
CA ASP A 155 13.55 7.18 2.90
C ASP A 155 14.51 6.56 3.92
N LEU A 156 14.00 5.71 4.82
CA LEU A 156 14.81 4.92 5.74
C LEU A 156 15.68 3.88 5.02
N ASN A 157 15.16 3.28 3.94
CA ASN A 157 15.91 2.30 3.12
C ASN A 157 16.97 2.94 2.21
N THR A 158 16.90 4.24 1.93
CA THR A 158 17.95 4.96 1.20
C THR A 158 19.15 5.28 2.08
N GLN A 159 18.94 5.43 3.40
CA GLN A 159 20.01 5.68 4.37
C GLN A 159 20.69 4.38 4.85
N GLU A 160 20.00 3.23 4.75
CA GLU A 160 20.53 1.90 5.08
C GLU A 160 20.77 1.01 3.86
N ARG A 161 21.25 1.55 2.72
CA ARG A 161 21.86 0.64 1.74
C ARG A 161 23.07 -0.02 2.39
N PRO A 162 23.20 -1.36 2.36
CA PRO A 162 24.39 -2.01 2.88
C PRO A 162 25.59 -1.44 2.13
N LYS A 163 26.55 -0.89 2.88
CA LYS A 163 27.90 -0.59 2.38
C LYS A 163 28.29 -1.71 1.45
N SER A 164 28.69 -1.41 0.22
CA SER A 164 29.08 -2.43 -0.76
C SER A 164 30.02 -3.46 -0.11
N LYS A 165 30.04 -4.73 -0.57
CA LYS A 165 30.96 -5.76 0.01
C LYS A 165 32.41 -5.26 0.16
N LYS A 166 32.83 -4.31 -0.69
CA LYS A 166 34.12 -3.60 -0.59
C LYS A 166 34.20 -2.65 0.61
N GLU A 167 33.18 -1.84 0.84
CA GLU A 167 33.12 -0.87 1.94
C GLU A 167 32.97 -1.54 3.30
N LEU A 168 32.23 -2.66 3.41
CA LEU A 168 32.18 -3.49 4.63
C LEU A 168 33.58 -4.02 5.00
N LYS A 169 34.29 -4.63 4.03
CA LYS A 169 35.67 -5.10 4.23
C LYS A 169 36.64 -3.97 4.57
N ALA A 170 36.46 -2.79 3.99
CA ALA A 170 37.29 -1.62 4.30
C ALA A 170 37.05 -1.13 5.73
N LEU A 171 35.79 -1.14 6.19
CA LEU A 171 35.43 -0.76 7.56
C LEU A 171 35.97 -1.75 8.60
N GLU A 172 35.90 -3.06 8.32
CA GLU A 172 36.48 -4.10 9.17
C GLU A 172 38.00 -3.93 9.31
N ARG A 173 38.70 -3.68 8.19
CA ARG A 173 40.14 -3.39 8.20
C ARG A 173 40.48 -2.14 9.01
N LEU A 174 39.67 -1.09 8.89
CA LEU A 174 39.87 0.16 9.62
C LEU A 174 39.64 -0.02 11.13
N ASN A 175 38.58 -0.72 11.51
CA ASN A 175 38.27 -1.03 12.91
C ASN A 175 39.36 -1.93 13.53
N LYS A 176 39.86 -2.93 12.78
CA LYS A 176 40.97 -3.79 13.22
C LYS A 176 42.26 -2.98 13.43
N LYS A 177 42.54 -2.02 12.54
CA LYS A 177 43.69 -1.10 12.68
C LYS A 177 43.57 -0.17 13.87
N LEU A 178 42.40 0.44 14.07
CA LEU A 178 42.09 1.29 15.23
C LEU A 178 42.21 0.53 16.56
N MET A 179 41.77 -0.73 16.60
CA MET A 179 41.92 -1.59 17.76
C MET A 179 43.40 -1.89 18.04
N TYR A 180 44.18 -2.22 17.00
CA TYR A 180 45.61 -2.49 17.13
C TYR A 180 46.39 -1.25 17.62
N ASP A 181 46.10 -0.08 17.06
CA ASP A 181 46.71 1.18 17.46
C ASP A 181 46.37 1.54 18.93
N LYS A 182 45.14 1.27 19.38
CA LYS A 182 44.73 1.41 20.78
C LYS A 182 45.45 0.43 21.72
N LEU A 183 45.62 -0.82 21.31
CA LEU A 183 46.35 -1.83 22.09
C LEU A 183 47.84 -1.47 22.20
N LYS A 184 48.41 -0.90 21.13
CA LYS A 184 49.78 -0.41 21.10
C LYS A 184 49.97 0.85 21.95
N SER A 185 49.02 1.80 21.93
CA SER A 185 49.07 3.00 22.77
C SER A 185 48.91 2.69 24.25
N ASN A 186 48.10 1.67 24.58
CA ASN A 186 47.88 1.22 25.96
C ASN A 186 49.00 0.30 26.48
N GLY A 187 50.09 0.12 25.71
CA GLY A 187 51.26 -0.65 26.12
C GLY A 187 51.05 -2.16 26.19
N VAL A 188 49.93 -2.67 25.67
CA VAL A 188 49.57 -4.10 25.72
C VAL A 188 50.33 -4.91 24.66
N LEU A 189 50.79 -4.27 23.58
CA LEU A 189 51.47 -4.94 22.48
C LEU A 189 52.98 -4.61 22.45
N THR A 190 53.79 -5.42 23.12
CA THR A 190 55.25 -5.34 23.09
C THR A 190 55.82 -6.24 21.99
N ARG A 191 56.36 -5.60 20.94
CA ARG A 191 57.33 -6.06 19.91
C ARG A 191 57.47 -7.58 19.71
N LEU A 192 56.93 -8.05 18.59
CA LEU A 192 57.42 -9.15 17.76
C LEU A 192 57.39 -8.60 16.32
N ASP A 193 58.40 -8.59 15.47
CA ASP A 193 59.86 -8.56 15.61
C ASP A 193 60.37 -7.85 14.34
N GLU A 194 61.46 -7.10 14.45
CA GLU A 194 62.32 -6.82 13.30
C GLU A 194 62.98 -8.14 12.87
N LYS A 195 62.48 -8.75 11.78
CA LYS A 195 63.19 -9.58 10.77
C LYS A 195 62.21 -10.53 10.09
N GLU A 196 61.95 -10.30 8.80
CA GLU A 196 62.46 -11.18 7.74
C GLU A 196 62.07 -10.61 6.37
N SER A 197 63.11 -10.28 5.61
CA SER A 197 63.10 -10.12 4.16
C SER A 197 62.94 -11.49 3.51
N GLY A 198 61.97 -11.62 2.60
CA GLY A 198 61.98 -12.66 1.56
C GLY A 198 60.94 -13.78 1.73
N HIS A 199 60.23 -14.00 0.63
CA HIS A 199 59.29 -15.08 0.32
C HIS A 199 57.85 -15.03 0.88
N GLU A 200 56.92 -14.92 -0.08
CA GLU A 200 55.53 -15.31 0.00
C GLU A 200 55.37 -16.72 0.60
N SER A 201 54.58 -16.83 1.66
CA SER A 201 53.64 -17.94 1.82
C SER A 201 52.50 -17.54 2.76
N ASP A 202 51.29 -17.78 2.28
CA ASP A 202 50.03 -17.79 3.03
C ASP A 202 50.17 -18.70 4.26
N ASN A 203 50.30 -18.15 5.48
CA ASN A 203 49.83 -18.83 6.70
C ASN A 203 49.83 -18.06 8.03
N SER A 204 50.07 -16.74 8.09
CA SER A 204 50.14 -16.03 9.39
C SER A 204 48.83 -15.36 9.85
N PHE A 205 47.66 -15.79 9.36
CA PHE A 205 46.38 -15.14 9.67
C PHE A 205 45.41 -15.93 10.55
N GLU A 206 45.74 -17.13 11.02
CA GLU A 206 44.83 -17.96 11.84
C GLU A 206 44.94 -17.76 13.37
N GLU A 207 45.93 -17.03 13.88
CA GLU A 207 46.12 -16.93 15.35
C GLU A 207 45.42 -15.74 16.05
N ILE A 208 44.59 -14.96 15.34
CA ILE A 208 43.85 -13.84 15.98
C ILE A 208 42.38 -14.19 16.30
N GLU A 209 41.86 -15.34 15.84
CA GLU A 209 40.49 -15.76 16.18
C GLU A 209 40.34 -16.43 17.55
N ASN A 210 41.42 -16.70 18.29
CA ASN A 210 41.36 -17.41 19.58
C ASN A 210 41.51 -16.52 20.82
N LEU A 211 41.16 -15.22 20.74
CA LEU A 211 41.19 -14.36 21.93
C LEU A 211 39.90 -13.59 22.25
N PHE A 212 38.75 -13.95 21.63
CA PHE A 212 37.42 -13.53 22.07
C PHE A 212 36.38 -14.64 21.89
#